data_AF-H6BMS7-F1
#
_entry.id   AF-H6BMS7-F1
#
_cell.length_a   1.000
_cell.length_b   1.000
_cell.length_c   1.000
_cell.angle_alpha   90.00
_cell.angle_beta   90.00
_cell.angle_gamma   90.00
#
_symmetry.space_group_name_H-M   'P 1'
#
loop_
_entity.id
_entity.type
_entity.pdbx_description
1 polymer ?
#
loop_
_entity_poly.entity_id
_entity_poly.type
_entity_poly.pdbx_seq_one_letter_code
_entity_poly.pdbx_strand_id
1 'polypeptide(L)'
;MCSIKRIGSRVKLSKDRLRAQCLPKNVDCSYARVTVEDHLAGNAFACRWRVENRTVCWITQLVVHSDYRERGLAMGLLNSLRQDDDNIYGIMSSHPAACLAAAKAFGGGIDSVPTGFIRDNASTVMKESPVEYVRNAELRGNLFDPDDTRGVISSVCTNFFVDHAEPLEALKWVRQRHSWPLGELLDGDEFLLMIEAPLRSRSRSRLAS
;
A
#
# COMPACT_ATOMS: atom_id res chain seq x y z
N MET A 1 -11.28 21.20 0.30
CA MET A 1 -11.57 21.64 1.69
C MET A 1 -11.95 20.41 2.51
N CYS A 2 -11.03 19.85 3.29
CA CYS A 2 -11.34 18.76 4.21
C CYS A 2 -11.42 19.35 5.62
N SER A 3 -12.57 19.93 5.94
CA SER A 3 -12.88 20.46 7.27
C SER A 3 -14.21 19.85 7.70
N ILE A 4 -14.13 18.84 8.56
CA ILE A 4 -15.04 18.46 9.64
C ILE A 4 -14.35 17.27 10.33
N LYS A 5 -13.95 17.42 11.59
CA LYS A 5 -13.54 16.32 12.47
C LYS A 5 -14.72 15.36 12.63
N ARG A 6 -14.72 14.25 11.90
CA ARG A 6 -15.56 13.09 12.21
C ARG A 6 -14.69 12.09 12.94
N ILE A 7 -15.10 11.68 14.14
CA ILE A 7 -14.49 10.54 14.84
C ILE A 7 -14.59 9.35 13.88
N GLY A 8 -13.44 8.80 13.51
CA GLY A 8 -13.38 7.69 12.58
C GLY A 8 -14.14 6.49 13.14
N SER A 9 -14.76 5.71 12.26
CA SER A 9 -15.53 4.52 12.65
C SER A 9 -14.96 3.28 12.00
N ARG A 10 -15.19 2.11 12.61
CA ARG A 10 -14.79 0.83 12.04
C ARG A 10 -15.47 0.66 10.68
N VAL A 11 -14.70 0.71 9.60
CA VAL A 11 -15.25 0.64 8.24
C VAL A 11 -15.75 -0.78 7.98
N LYS A 12 -17.07 -0.92 7.81
CA LYS A 12 -17.69 -2.13 7.29
C LYS A 12 -17.81 -1.97 5.77
N LEU A 13 -16.97 -2.69 5.02
CA LEU A 13 -17.08 -2.74 3.56
C LEU A 13 -18.27 -3.60 3.16
N SER A 14 -19.21 -3.03 2.40
CA SER A 14 -20.26 -3.81 1.75
C SER A 14 -19.66 -4.68 0.65
N LYS A 15 -20.36 -5.76 0.26
CA LYS A 15 -19.94 -6.64 -0.84
C LYS A 15 -19.73 -5.86 -2.13
N ASP A 16 -20.62 -4.93 -2.43
CA ASP A 16 -20.56 -4.14 -3.66
C ASP A 16 -19.39 -3.15 -3.62
N ARG A 17 -19.13 -2.52 -2.47
CA ARG A 17 -17.99 -1.64 -2.30
C ARG A 17 -16.66 -2.40 -2.37
N LEU A 18 -16.60 -3.61 -1.79
CA LEU A 18 -15.42 -4.48 -1.91
C LEU A 18 -15.16 -4.87 -3.36
N ARG A 19 -16.20 -5.24 -4.12
CA ARG A 19 -16.05 -5.54 -5.55
C ARG A 19 -15.60 -4.32 -6.34
N ALA A 20 -16.22 -3.17 -6.12
CA ALA A 20 -15.87 -1.95 -6.85
C ALA A 20 -14.45 -1.45 -6.55
N GLN A 21 -14.03 -1.51 -5.27
CA GLN A 21 -12.77 -0.90 -4.82
C GLN A 21 -11.60 -1.89 -4.80
N CYS A 22 -11.83 -3.19 -4.65
CA CYS A 22 -10.75 -4.17 -4.52
C CYS A 22 -10.68 -5.15 -5.70
N LEU A 23 -11.77 -5.32 -6.47
CA LEU A 23 -11.89 -6.29 -7.57
C LEU A 23 -12.63 -5.69 -8.79
N PRO A 24 -12.17 -4.54 -9.33
CA PRO A 24 -12.82 -3.94 -10.49
C PRO A 24 -12.89 -4.91 -11.67
N LYS A 25 -13.99 -4.85 -12.42
CA LYS A 25 -14.20 -5.70 -13.59
C LYS A 25 -13.13 -5.43 -14.64
N ASN A 26 -12.69 -6.48 -15.33
CA ASN A 26 -11.71 -6.42 -16.43
C ASN A 26 -10.32 -5.92 -16.02
N VAL A 27 -9.96 -6.07 -14.75
CA VAL A 27 -8.62 -5.81 -14.24
C VAL A 27 -8.02 -7.12 -13.78
N ASP A 28 -6.74 -7.33 -14.05
CA ASP A 28 -6.03 -8.48 -13.50
C ASP A 28 -5.94 -8.33 -11.97
N CYS A 29 -6.67 -9.19 -11.25
CA CYS A 29 -6.76 -9.13 -9.80
C CYS A 29 -6.32 -10.45 -9.19
N SER A 30 -5.53 -10.37 -8.12
CA SER A 30 -5.08 -11.52 -7.33
C SER A 30 -5.64 -11.45 -5.92
N TYR A 31 -5.89 -12.62 -5.34
CA TYR A 31 -6.35 -12.77 -3.96
C TYR A 31 -5.46 -13.78 -3.24
N ALA A 32 -4.90 -13.36 -2.11
CA ALA A 32 -4.17 -14.22 -1.19
C ALA A 32 -4.92 -14.30 0.14
N ARG A 33 -4.90 -15.48 0.76
CA ARG A 33 -5.46 -15.70 2.10
C ARG A 33 -4.54 -16.57 2.93
N VAL A 34 -4.62 -16.40 4.24
CA VAL A 34 -3.93 -17.26 5.21
C VAL A 34 -4.91 -17.72 6.28
N THR A 35 -4.86 -19.01 6.58
CA THR A 35 -5.65 -19.63 7.65
C THR A 35 -4.73 -20.13 8.75
N VAL A 36 -5.16 -20.00 10.01
CA VAL A 36 -4.51 -20.57 11.19
C VAL A 36 -5.56 -21.43 11.88
N GLU A 37 -5.29 -22.73 12.03
CA GLU A 37 -6.25 -23.68 12.61
C GLU A 37 -7.65 -23.58 11.95
N ASP A 38 -7.68 -23.57 10.61
CA ASP A 38 -8.89 -23.39 9.78
C ASP A 38 -9.65 -22.06 9.91
N HIS A 39 -9.17 -21.13 10.74
CA HIS A 39 -9.72 -19.79 10.84
C HIS A 39 -9.03 -18.84 9.85
N LEU A 40 -9.82 -18.02 9.13
CA LEU A 40 -9.28 -16.99 8.25
C LEU A 40 -8.55 -15.91 9.08
N ALA A 41 -7.22 -16.01 9.14
CA ALA A 41 -6.37 -15.13 9.92
C ALA A 41 -6.02 -13.83 9.18
N GLY A 42 -6.06 -13.85 7.84
CA GLY A 42 -5.83 -12.66 7.04
C GLY A 42 -6.03 -12.88 5.56
N ASN A 43 -6.10 -11.77 4.82
CA ASN A 43 -6.17 -11.78 3.37
C ASN A 43 -5.56 -10.51 2.76
N ALA A 44 -5.28 -10.58 1.46
CA ALA A 44 -4.86 -9.46 0.65
C ALA A 44 -5.45 -9.54 -0.76
N PHE A 45 -5.81 -8.39 -1.31
CA PHE A 45 -6.17 -8.20 -2.70
C PHE A 45 -5.09 -7.37 -3.40
N ALA A 46 -4.78 -7.71 -4.64
CA ALA A 46 -3.94 -6.91 -5.52
C ALA A 46 -4.60 -6.73 -6.88
N CYS A 47 -4.40 -5.57 -7.49
CA CYS A 47 -4.77 -5.27 -8.86
C CYS A 47 -3.52 -4.94 -9.67
N ARG A 48 -3.47 -5.38 -10.92
CA ARG A 48 -2.41 -5.08 -11.86
C ARG A 48 -2.88 -4.27 -13.04
N TRP A 49 -2.05 -3.31 -13.44
CA TRP A 49 -2.23 -2.56 -14.67
C TRP A 49 -0.87 -2.17 -15.23
N ARG A 50 -0.87 -1.76 -16.50
CA ARG A 50 0.33 -1.27 -17.17
C ARG A 50 0.33 0.24 -17.14
N VAL A 51 1.50 0.80 -16.87
CA VAL A 51 1.81 2.22 -17.04
C VAL A 51 3.05 2.26 -17.92
N GLU A 52 2.90 2.82 -19.11
CA GLU A 52 3.93 2.74 -20.16
C GLU A 52 4.35 1.27 -20.41
N ASN A 53 5.62 0.95 -20.20
CA ASN A 53 6.18 -0.40 -20.33
C ASN A 53 6.32 -1.15 -19.00
N ARG A 54 5.79 -0.60 -17.91
CA ARG A 54 5.94 -1.14 -16.55
C ARG A 54 4.62 -1.73 -16.06
N THR A 55 4.69 -2.91 -15.44
CA THR A 55 3.56 -3.52 -14.75
C THR A 55 3.54 -3.04 -13.30
N VAL A 56 2.42 -2.47 -12.87
CA VAL A 56 2.14 -2.08 -11.50
C VAL A 56 1.37 -3.21 -10.83
N CYS A 57 1.80 -3.62 -9.64
CA CYS A 57 1.06 -4.47 -8.71
C CYS A 57 0.67 -3.64 -7.49
N TRP A 58 -0.62 -3.35 -7.35
CA TRP A 58 -1.12 -2.50 -6.30
C TRP A 58 -1.94 -3.29 -5.30
N ILE A 59 -1.57 -3.19 -4.04
CA ILE A 59 -2.30 -3.83 -2.95
C ILE A 59 -3.53 -2.99 -2.64
N THR A 60 -4.71 -3.50 -3.01
CA THR A 60 -5.97 -2.80 -2.81
C THR A 60 -6.58 -3.00 -1.44
N GLN A 61 -6.17 -4.06 -0.75
CA GLN A 61 -6.55 -4.33 0.64
C GLN A 61 -5.55 -5.30 1.24
N LEU A 62 -5.18 -5.05 2.50
CA LEU A 62 -4.40 -5.95 3.33
C LEU A 62 -5.02 -5.97 4.72
N VAL A 63 -5.51 -7.13 5.15
CA VAL A 63 -6.15 -7.29 6.46
C VAL A 63 -5.57 -8.51 7.16
N VAL A 64 -5.08 -8.30 8.38
CA VAL A 64 -4.71 -9.36 9.32
C VAL A 64 -5.53 -9.16 10.58
N HIS A 65 -6.23 -10.21 10.97
CA HIS A 65 -7.04 -10.23 12.19
C HIS A 65 -6.15 -9.98 13.41
N SER A 66 -6.63 -9.18 14.36
CA SER A 66 -5.85 -8.67 15.51
C SER A 66 -5.09 -9.77 16.25
N ASP A 67 -5.75 -10.89 16.50
CA ASP A 67 -5.23 -12.00 17.31
C ASP A 67 -4.05 -12.73 16.64
N TYR A 68 -3.84 -12.48 15.34
CA TYR A 68 -2.80 -13.10 14.53
C TYR A 68 -1.78 -12.09 13.99
N ARG A 69 -1.85 -10.81 14.42
CA ARG A 69 -0.85 -9.80 14.07
C ARG A 69 0.50 -10.11 14.72
N GLU A 70 1.56 -9.46 14.22
CA GLU A 70 2.95 -9.64 14.67
C GLU A 70 3.55 -11.05 14.43
N ARG A 71 2.85 -11.92 13.69
CA ARG A 71 3.32 -13.27 13.31
C ARG A 71 3.86 -13.36 11.87
N GLY A 72 4.17 -12.23 11.25
CA GLY A 72 4.66 -12.18 9.86
C GLY A 72 3.62 -12.51 8.78
N LEU A 73 2.34 -12.70 9.12
CA LEU A 73 1.29 -13.09 8.18
C LEU A 73 1.09 -12.08 7.04
N ALA A 74 1.09 -10.78 7.35
CA ALA A 74 0.98 -9.72 6.35
C ALA A 74 2.08 -9.82 5.28
N MET A 75 3.32 -10.02 5.72
CA MET A 75 4.45 -10.20 4.81
C MET A 75 4.32 -11.48 3.97
N GLY A 76 3.86 -12.59 4.56
CA GLY A 76 3.60 -13.83 3.83
C GLY A 76 2.55 -13.66 2.72
N LEU A 77 1.44 -12.98 3.03
CA LEU A 77 0.39 -12.65 2.06
C LEU A 77 0.96 -11.83 0.90
N LEU A 78 1.69 -10.75 1.20
CA LEU A 78 2.28 -9.88 0.18
C LEU A 78 3.33 -10.60 -0.68
N ASN A 79 4.17 -11.44 -0.09
CA ASN A 79 5.13 -12.26 -0.84
C ASN A 79 4.42 -13.24 -1.79
N SER A 80 3.29 -13.83 -1.38
CA SER A 80 2.53 -14.74 -2.25
C SER A 80 1.87 -14.04 -3.44
N LEU A 81 1.70 -12.71 -3.36
CA LEU A 81 1.15 -11.89 -4.43
C LEU A 81 2.21 -11.42 -5.44
N ARG A 82 3.50 -11.65 -5.22
CA ARG A 82 4.56 -11.20 -6.14
C ARG A 82 4.54 -11.97 -7.45
N GLN A 83 4.74 -11.26 -8.56
CA GLN A 83 5.05 -11.86 -9.86
C GLN A 83 6.40 -11.34 -10.38
N ASP A 84 7.05 -12.14 -11.24
CA ASP A 84 8.39 -11.84 -11.76
C ASP A 84 8.41 -10.68 -12.77
N ASP A 85 7.27 -10.37 -13.37
CA ASP A 85 7.07 -9.28 -14.33
C ASP A 85 6.48 -8.00 -13.68
N ASP A 86 6.18 -8.02 -12.38
CA ASP A 86 5.82 -6.82 -11.62
C ASP A 86 7.03 -5.87 -11.53
N ASN A 87 6.88 -4.63 -11.99
CA ASN A 87 7.94 -3.61 -11.97
C ASN A 87 7.76 -2.59 -10.86
N ILE A 88 6.52 -2.35 -10.43
CA ILE A 88 6.19 -1.36 -9.40
C ILE A 88 5.23 -2.02 -8.42
N TYR A 89 5.51 -1.91 -7.13
CA TYR A 89 4.59 -2.30 -6.06
C TYR A 89 4.07 -1.06 -5.35
N GLY A 90 2.77 -0.99 -5.11
CA GLY A 90 2.13 0.16 -4.45
C GLY A 90 1.11 -0.24 -3.40
N ILE A 91 0.97 0.58 -2.35
CA ILE A 91 -0.08 0.46 -1.34
C ILE A 91 -0.42 1.83 -0.79
N MET A 92 -1.70 2.04 -0.53
CA MET A 92 -2.20 3.11 0.33
C MET A 92 -2.71 2.50 1.63
N SER A 93 -2.25 3.02 2.77
CA SER A 93 -2.74 2.56 4.07
C SER A 93 -2.55 3.61 5.15
N SER A 94 -3.57 3.80 5.99
CA SER A 94 -3.43 4.53 7.26
C SER A 94 -2.53 3.80 8.25
N HIS A 95 -2.40 2.47 8.18
CA HIS A 95 -1.71 1.69 9.21
C HIS A 95 -0.22 1.46 8.87
N PRO A 96 0.74 1.96 9.66
CA PRO A 96 2.17 1.89 9.33
C PRO A 96 2.72 0.45 9.23
N ALA A 97 2.17 -0.49 10.00
CA ALA A 97 2.48 -1.91 9.87
C ALA A 97 2.24 -2.49 8.46
N ALA A 98 1.26 -1.99 7.72
CA ALA A 98 1.03 -2.40 6.34
C ALA A 98 2.16 -1.91 5.42
N CYS A 99 2.58 -0.66 5.58
CA CYS A 99 3.73 -0.10 4.87
C CYS A 99 5.03 -0.84 5.22
N LEU A 100 5.26 -1.21 6.48
CA LEU A 100 6.40 -2.02 6.89
C LEU A 100 6.41 -3.38 6.19
N ALA A 101 5.26 -4.07 6.21
CA ALA A 101 5.12 -5.37 5.57
C ALA A 101 5.38 -5.28 4.06
N ALA A 102 4.83 -4.27 3.38
CA ALA A 102 5.04 -4.04 1.95
C ALA A 102 6.48 -3.66 1.62
N ALA A 103 7.10 -2.76 2.39
CA ALA A 103 8.50 -2.38 2.20
C ALA A 103 9.45 -3.57 2.35
N LYS A 104 9.17 -4.46 3.31
CA LYS A 104 9.94 -5.69 3.50
C LYS A 104 9.64 -6.77 2.46
N ALA A 105 8.39 -6.89 2.02
CA ALA A 105 7.98 -7.89 1.04
C ALA A 105 8.47 -7.54 -0.37
N PHE A 106 8.47 -6.27 -0.76
CA PHE A 106 8.71 -5.83 -2.13
C PHE A 106 10.07 -5.15 -2.36
N GLY A 107 10.70 -4.62 -1.31
CA GLY A 107 11.98 -3.91 -1.37
C GLY A 107 12.98 -4.37 -0.30
N GLY A 108 13.82 -3.44 0.16
CA GLY A 108 14.85 -3.68 1.19
C GLY A 108 14.39 -3.43 2.63
N GLY A 109 13.11 -3.11 2.86
CA GLY A 109 12.61 -2.62 4.14
C GLY A 109 12.26 -1.13 4.11
N ILE A 110 11.62 -0.64 5.19
CA ILE A 110 11.08 0.73 5.23
C ILE A 110 12.19 1.79 5.25
N ASP A 111 13.31 1.48 5.91
CA ASP A 111 14.45 2.38 6.09
C ASP A 111 15.17 2.69 4.77
N SER A 112 14.98 1.83 3.76
CA SER A 112 15.63 1.93 2.45
C SER A 112 14.68 2.41 1.35
N VAL A 113 13.49 2.89 1.67
CA VAL A 113 12.51 3.31 0.66
C VAL A 113 13.01 4.58 -0.05
N PRO A 114 13.24 4.55 -1.38
CA PRO A 114 13.69 5.71 -2.13
C PRO A 114 12.49 6.64 -2.41
N THR A 115 12.32 7.69 -1.60
CA THR A 115 11.21 8.65 -1.76
C THR A 115 11.22 9.36 -3.12
N GLY A 116 12.39 9.54 -3.74
CA GLY A 116 12.50 10.07 -5.10
C GLY A 116 11.71 9.25 -6.14
N PHE A 117 11.68 7.92 -6.02
CA PHE A 117 10.89 7.08 -6.90
C PHE A 117 9.39 7.36 -6.76
N ILE A 118 8.92 7.55 -5.52
CA ILE A 118 7.52 7.86 -5.25
C ILE A 118 7.17 9.23 -5.85
N ARG A 119 8.02 10.25 -5.65
CA ARG A 119 7.84 11.60 -6.22
C ARG A 119 7.64 11.54 -7.72
N ASP A 120 8.51 10.81 -8.40
CA ASP A 120 8.61 10.85 -9.86
C ASP A 120 7.51 10.01 -10.54
N ASN A 121 6.91 9.03 -9.84
CA ASN A 121 5.98 8.06 -10.44
C ASN A 121 4.56 8.08 -9.89
N ALA A 122 4.32 8.58 -8.67
CA ALA A 122 3.02 8.45 -7.99
C ALA A 122 1.86 9.02 -8.80
N SER A 123 2.01 10.23 -9.35
CA SER A 123 0.96 10.92 -10.12
C SER A 123 0.53 10.10 -11.34
N THR A 124 1.48 9.62 -12.14
CA THR A 124 1.19 8.83 -13.34
C THR A 124 0.57 7.48 -12.98
N VAL A 125 1.19 6.74 -12.05
CA VAL A 125 0.72 5.42 -11.64
C VAL A 125 -0.70 5.46 -11.09
N MET A 126 -1.00 6.44 -10.25
CA MET A 126 -2.35 6.58 -9.69
C MET A 126 -3.36 6.99 -10.76
N LYS A 127 -3.08 8.00 -11.59
CA LYS A 127 -4.03 8.48 -12.62
C LYS A 127 -4.41 7.40 -13.63
N GLU A 128 -3.48 6.51 -13.97
CA GLU A 128 -3.72 5.38 -14.88
C GLU A 128 -4.36 4.17 -14.20
N SER A 129 -4.54 4.21 -12.88
CA SER A 129 -5.13 3.09 -12.14
C SER A 129 -6.56 2.80 -12.61
N PRO A 130 -6.89 1.52 -12.88
CA PRO A 130 -8.27 1.13 -13.14
C PRO A 130 -9.10 1.06 -11.85
N VAL A 131 -8.45 1.16 -10.68
CA VAL A 131 -9.08 1.14 -9.37
C VAL A 131 -9.47 2.58 -8.98
N GLU A 132 -10.77 2.86 -8.96
CA GLU A 132 -11.28 4.23 -8.82
C GLU A 132 -10.80 4.95 -7.55
N TYR A 133 -10.74 4.24 -6.41
CA TYR A 133 -10.28 4.87 -5.16
C TYR A 133 -8.79 5.26 -5.21
N VAL A 134 -7.97 4.53 -5.98
CA VAL A 134 -6.56 4.86 -6.19
C VAL A 134 -6.44 6.03 -7.16
N ARG A 135 -7.17 5.96 -8.27
CA ARG A 135 -7.15 6.97 -9.33
C ARG A 135 -7.58 8.35 -8.87
N ASN A 136 -8.58 8.41 -8.01
CA ASN A 136 -9.19 9.66 -7.57
C ASN A 136 -8.57 10.20 -6.26
N ALA A 137 -7.63 9.48 -5.64
CA ALA A 137 -7.00 9.93 -4.40
C ALA A 137 -6.05 11.11 -4.67
N GLU A 138 -6.14 12.15 -3.83
CA GLU A 138 -5.33 13.36 -3.99
C GLU A 138 -3.97 13.18 -3.31
N LEU A 139 -2.88 13.36 -4.07
CA LEU A 139 -1.52 13.35 -3.52
C LEU A 139 -1.32 14.49 -2.50
N ARG A 140 -0.69 14.17 -1.37
CA ARG A 140 -0.40 15.11 -0.27
C ARG A 140 0.97 14.88 0.33
N GLY A 141 1.56 15.96 0.85
CA GLY A 141 2.86 15.96 1.49
C GLY A 141 3.94 16.67 0.68
N ASN A 142 5.04 16.97 1.37
CA ASN A 142 6.12 17.77 0.83
C ASN A 142 6.82 17.15 -0.40
N LEU A 143 6.61 15.86 -0.62
CA LEU A 143 7.11 15.16 -1.79
C LEU A 143 6.42 15.62 -3.09
N PHE A 144 5.17 16.09 -3.00
CA PHE A 144 4.35 16.49 -4.14
C PHE A 144 4.06 17.99 -4.17
N ASP A 145 4.11 18.64 -3.01
CA ASP A 145 3.92 20.07 -2.83
C ASP A 145 5.02 20.62 -1.89
N PRO A 146 6.09 21.25 -2.41
CA PRO A 146 7.20 21.74 -1.60
C PRO A 146 6.82 22.74 -0.52
N ASP A 147 5.65 23.39 -0.63
CA ASP A 147 5.15 24.36 0.35
C ASP A 147 4.39 23.68 1.51
N ASP A 148 4.20 22.36 1.47
CA ASP A 148 3.55 21.61 2.56
C ASP A 148 4.47 21.49 3.79
N THR A 149 4.12 22.26 4.82
CA THR A 149 4.87 22.35 6.09
C THR A 149 4.27 21.49 7.22
N ARG A 150 3.27 20.65 6.93
CA ARG A 150 2.54 19.87 7.96
C ARG A 150 3.28 18.62 8.45
N GLY A 151 4.48 18.37 7.96
CA GLY A 151 5.28 17.17 8.27
C GLY A 151 4.86 15.90 7.52
N VAL A 152 3.86 15.99 6.65
CA VAL A 152 3.48 14.92 5.73
C VAL A 152 4.53 14.84 4.61
N ILE A 153 5.02 13.63 4.32
CA ILE A 153 5.99 13.45 3.22
C ILE A 153 5.31 12.80 2.03
N SER A 154 4.77 11.60 2.21
CA SER A 154 4.07 10.87 1.14
C SER A 154 2.77 10.30 1.65
N SER A 155 1.67 10.96 1.28
CA SER A 155 0.33 10.53 1.66
C SER A 155 -0.65 10.86 0.55
N VAL A 156 -1.87 10.37 0.72
CA VAL A 156 -3.00 10.67 -0.15
C VAL A 156 -4.24 10.92 0.68
N CYS A 157 -5.08 11.84 0.23
CA CYS A 157 -6.39 12.04 0.82
C CYS A 157 -7.40 11.15 0.13
N THR A 158 -7.91 10.18 0.86
CA THR A 158 -8.95 9.26 0.38
C THR A 158 -10.34 9.66 0.84
N ASN A 159 -10.45 10.71 1.67
CA ASN A 159 -11.67 11.13 2.35
C ASN A 159 -12.33 9.99 3.17
N PHE A 160 -11.56 8.93 3.49
CA PHE A 160 -11.97 7.86 4.38
C PHE A 160 -11.53 8.20 5.80
N PHE A 161 -12.47 8.70 6.58
CA PHE A 161 -12.25 8.99 8.00
C PHE A 161 -12.32 7.68 8.80
N VAL A 162 -11.19 7.00 8.91
CA VAL A 162 -10.96 5.88 9.82
C VAL A 162 -10.41 6.37 11.15
N ASP A 163 -10.65 5.60 12.22
CA ASP A 163 -10.07 5.92 13.53
C ASP A 163 -8.54 5.72 13.46
N HIS A 164 -7.81 6.82 13.64
CA HIS A 164 -6.34 6.84 13.59
C HIS A 164 -5.69 6.59 14.95
N ALA A 165 -6.44 6.34 16.04
CA ALA A 165 -5.85 6.08 17.35
C ALA A 165 -4.84 4.91 17.31
N GLU A 166 -5.25 3.75 16.81
CA GLU A 166 -4.36 2.59 16.66
C GLU A 166 -3.21 2.87 15.65
N PRO A 167 -3.46 3.38 14.43
CA PRO A 167 -2.39 3.76 13.51
C PRO A 167 -1.34 4.73 14.07
N LEU A 168 -1.75 5.74 14.82
CA LEU A 168 -0.84 6.74 15.41
C LEU A 168 0.01 6.15 16.53
N GLU A 169 -0.56 5.29 17.37
CA GLU A 169 0.23 4.54 18.36
C GLU A 169 1.23 3.60 17.69
N ALA A 170 0.81 2.86 16.66
CA ALA A 170 1.71 2.03 15.87
C ALA A 170 2.83 2.88 15.23
N LEU A 171 2.52 4.07 14.72
CA LEU A 171 3.50 4.97 14.10
C LEU A 171 4.58 5.40 15.09
N LYS A 172 4.21 5.74 16.34
CA LYS A 172 5.17 6.06 17.41
C LYS A 172 6.14 4.91 17.65
N TRP A 173 5.63 3.67 17.75
CA TRP A 173 6.47 2.48 17.92
C TRP A 173 7.39 2.22 16.72
N VAL A 174 6.91 2.42 15.50
CA VAL A 174 7.72 2.26 14.29
C VAL A 174 8.87 3.26 14.27
N ARG A 175 8.60 4.53 14.58
CA ARG A 175 9.62 5.60 14.59
C ARG A 175 10.72 5.41 15.65
N GLN A 176 10.47 4.62 16.70
CA GLN A 176 11.50 4.26 17.68
C GLN A 176 12.52 3.24 17.14
N ARG A 177 12.14 2.47 16.11
CA ARG A 177 12.94 1.34 15.58
C ARG A 177 13.41 1.54 14.15
N HIS A 178 12.75 2.44 13.41
CA HIS A 178 12.96 2.65 11.99
C HIS A 178 12.97 4.14 11.66
N SER A 179 13.76 4.50 10.66
CA SER A 179 13.75 5.78 9.96
C SER A 179 12.52 5.86 9.07
N TRP A 180 11.39 6.29 9.64
CA TRP A 180 10.11 6.38 8.94
C TRP A 180 10.12 7.45 7.83
N PRO A 181 9.96 7.08 6.53
CA PRO A 181 10.17 8.01 5.42
C PRO A 181 8.89 8.71 4.93
N LEU A 182 7.70 8.30 5.40
CA LEU A 182 6.42 8.75 4.83
C LEU A 182 5.82 9.97 5.54
N GLY A 183 6.45 10.42 6.62
CA GLY A 183 6.05 11.62 7.38
C GLY A 183 4.89 11.38 8.34
N GLU A 184 4.13 12.43 8.64
CA GLU A 184 2.96 12.44 9.52
C GLU A 184 1.71 11.86 8.86
N LEU A 185 0.81 11.28 9.68
CA LEU A 185 -0.52 10.82 9.27
C LEU A 185 -1.57 11.86 9.70
N LEU A 186 -2.15 12.57 8.74
CA LEU A 186 -3.24 13.51 9.02
C LEU A 186 -4.60 12.80 8.98
N ASP A 187 -5.61 13.40 9.62
CA ASP A 187 -6.99 12.90 9.57
C ASP A 187 -7.51 12.83 8.13
N GLY A 188 -8.04 11.66 7.75
CA GLY A 188 -8.57 11.41 6.41
C GLY A 188 -7.52 11.14 5.33
N ASP A 189 -6.24 11.15 5.71
CA ASP A 189 -5.13 10.77 4.83
C ASP A 189 -4.70 9.31 5.09
N GLU A 190 -4.07 8.72 4.09
CA GLU A 190 -3.40 7.42 4.17
C GLU A 190 -1.97 7.59 3.67
N PHE A 191 -1.02 6.84 4.24
CA PHE A 191 0.34 6.82 3.71
C PHE A 191 0.34 6.25 2.30
N LEU A 192 1.14 6.85 1.43
CA LEU A 192 1.42 6.34 0.11
C LEU A 192 2.82 5.71 0.10
N LEU A 193 2.88 4.43 -0.23
CA LEU A 193 4.14 3.72 -0.43
C LEU A 193 4.18 3.17 -1.86
N MET A 194 5.29 3.44 -2.55
CA MET A 194 5.57 2.88 -3.86
C MET A 194 7.03 2.43 -3.93
N ILE A 195 7.24 1.23 -4.48
CA ILE A 195 8.54 0.57 -4.50
C ILE A 195 8.79 0.09 -5.93
N GLU A 196 9.96 0.44 -6.46
CA GLU A 196 10.46 -0.17 -7.68
C GLU A 196 10.92 -1.60 -7.38
N ALA A 197 10.44 -2.56 -8.18
CA ALA A 197 10.90 -3.93 -8.08
C ALA A 197 12.40 -3.98 -8.43
N PRO A 198 13.24 -4.62 -7.62
CA PRO A 198 14.64 -4.80 -7.98
C PRO A 198 14.71 -5.58 -9.30
N LEU A 199 15.46 -5.08 -10.27
CA LEU A 199 15.74 -5.76 -11.53
C LEU A 199 16.31 -7.14 -11.21
N ARG A 200 15.49 -8.19 -11.29
CA ARG A 200 16.00 -9.55 -11.24
C ARG A 200 16.81 -9.74 -12.51
N SER A 201 18.12 -9.88 -12.36
CA SER A 201 19.00 -10.49 -13.35
C SER A 201 18.26 -11.73 -13.88
N ARG A 202 17.79 -11.67 -15.13
CA ARG A 202 17.27 -12.84 -15.81
C ARG A 202 18.39 -13.88 -15.74
N SER A 203 18.22 -14.90 -14.89
CA SER A 203 19.07 -16.08 -14.97
C SER A 203 18.93 -16.59 -16.40
N ARG A 204 19.97 -16.37 -17.20
CA ARG A 204 20.15 -16.99 -18.50
C ARG A 204 20.28 -18.48 -18.25
N SER A 205 19.17 -19.18 -18.24
CA SER A 205 19.16 -20.63 -18.27
C SER A 205 17.98 -21.09 -19.12
N ARG A 206 18.22 -21.14 -20.42
CA ARG A 206 17.96 -22.28 -21.32
C ARG A 206 18.35 -21.91 -22.75
N LEU A 207 19.64 -22.00 -23.02
CA LEU A 207 20.15 -22.54 -24.27
C LEU A 207 21.15 -23.61 -23.87
N ALA A 208 20.67 -24.85 -23.85
CA ALA A 208 21.50 -26.02 -24.01
C ALA A 208 20.73 -26.90 -25.00
N SER A 209 21.26 -26.88 -26.23
CA SER A 209 21.22 -27.90 -27.30
C SER A 209 19.94 -28.70 -27.51
#